data_AF-A0A2N8PER7-F1
#
_entry.id   AF-A0A2N8PER7-F1
#
_cell.length_a   1.000
_cell.length_b   1.000
_cell.length_c   1.000
_cell.angle_alpha   90.00
_cell.angle_beta   90.00
_cell.angle_gamma   90.00
#
_symmetry.space_group_name_H-M   'P 1'
#
loop_
_entity.id
_entity.type
_entity.pdbx_description
1 polymer ?
#
loop_
_entity_poly.entity_id
_entity_poly.type
_entity_poly.pdbx_seq_one_letter_code
_entity_poly.pdbx_strand_id
1 'polypeptide(L)'
;MWTAFGVASARATDWDVSDGLFLTVSGAGDTWIHGVRLFCPDTRGTHPHGAAACAELALAHGDLNALRGDPHICTREYDPVTVAASGRWRGRTVTWHRQFPNACTMDAATGPVFRF
;
A
#
# COMPACT_ATOMS: atom_id res chain seq x y z
N MET A 1 56.60 5.43 20.15
CA MET A 1 55.76 4.61 19.26
C MET A 1 54.37 4.57 19.87
N TRP A 2 53.44 5.42 19.40
CA TRP A 2 52.07 5.50 19.92
C TRP A 2 51.12 5.05 18.80
N THR A 3 50.37 3.97 19.06
CA THR A 3 49.36 3.44 18.11
C THR A 3 48.07 4.24 18.21
N ALA A 4 47.64 4.82 17.10
CA ALA A 4 46.31 5.41 16.97
C ALA A 4 45.25 4.29 16.85
N PHE A 5 44.26 4.31 17.74
CA PHE A 5 43.06 3.49 17.60
C PHE A 5 42.10 4.16 16.60
N GLY A 6 41.93 3.54 15.43
CA GLY A 6 40.92 3.96 14.46
C GLY A 6 39.52 3.57 14.93
N VAL A 7 38.61 4.53 14.97
CA VAL A 7 37.18 4.27 15.23
C VAL A 7 36.54 3.83 13.92
N ALA A 8 36.13 2.57 13.83
CA ALA A 8 35.32 2.09 12.72
C ALA A 8 33.92 2.73 12.80
N SER A 9 33.58 3.58 11.82
CA SER A 9 32.21 4.01 11.61
C SER A 9 31.37 2.82 11.13
N ALA A 10 30.45 2.35 11.96
CA ALA A 10 29.36 1.53 11.50
C ALA A 10 28.51 2.39 10.56
N ARG A 11 28.53 2.08 9.25
CA ARG A 11 27.50 2.60 8.35
C ARG A 11 26.20 1.99 8.82
N ALA A 12 25.29 2.81 9.33
CA ALA A 12 23.89 2.43 9.40
C ALA A 12 23.53 1.90 8.00
N THR A 13 23.12 0.64 7.91
CA THR A 13 22.50 0.12 6.71
C THR A 13 21.28 0.99 6.43
N ASP A 14 21.32 1.72 5.33
CA ASP A 14 20.32 2.66 4.80
C ASP A 14 18.99 1.99 4.40
N TRP A 15 18.51 1.02 5.18
CA TRP A 15 17.37 0.17 4.84
C TRP A 15 16.13 0.39 5.71
N ASP A 16 16.11 1.40 6.59
CA ASP A 16 14.92 1.62 7.42
C ASP A 16 14.60 3.09 7.69
N VAL A 17 14.13 3.76 6.63
CA VAL A 17 12.95 4.65 6.76
C VAL A 17 11.86 4.06 5.86
N SER A 18 11.54 2.79 6.18
CA SER A 18 10.48 1.91 5.72
C SER A 18 9.77 2.28 4.41
N ASP A 19 10.23 1.69 3.29
CA ASP A 19 9.37 1.54 2.11
C ASP A 19 8.17 0.66 2.48
N GLY A 20 7.00 1.29 2.52
CA GLY A 20 5.77 0.68 2.94
C GLY A 20 4.61 1.64 2.75
N LEU A 21 3.45 1.07 2.47
CA LEU A 21 2.20 1.80 2.32
C LEU A 21 1.27 1.48 3.50
N PHE A 22 0.68 2.52 4.06
CA PHE A 22 -0.51 2.41 4.88
C PHE A 22 -1.73 2.55 3.98
N LEU A 23 -2.55 1.50 3.97
CA LEU A 23 -3.73 1.40 3.13
C LEU A 23 -4.95 1.49 4.03
N THR A 24 -5.95 2.27 3.63
CA THR A 24 -7.21 2.38 4.37
C THR A 24 -8.41 2.23 3.44
N VAL A 25 -9.51 1.73 3.99
CA VAL A 25 -10.85 1.76 3.40
C VAL A 25 -11.78 2.38 4.44
N SER A 26 -12.58 3.38 4.05
CA SER A 26 -13.60 3.99 4.90
C SER A 26 -14.97 3.96 4.23
N GLY A 27 -16.02 3.84 5.05
CA GLY A 27 -17.40 3.96 4.61
C GLY A 27 -17.81 5.41 4.34
N ALA A 28 -19.03 5.60 3.84
CA ALA A 28 -19.62 6.92 3.63
C ALA A 28 -19.54 7.79 4.90
N GLY A 29 -19.02 9.02 4.75
CA GLY A 29 -18.86 9.96 5.86
C GLY A 29 -17.93 9.47 6.98
N ASP A 30 -17.01 8.56 6.69
CA ASP A 30 -16.06 7.97 7.65
C ASP A 30 -16.75 7.28 8.85
N THR A 31 -17.95 6.74 8.63
CA THR A 31 -18.73 6.00 9.63
C THR A 31 -17.99 4.76 10.18
N TRP A 32 -17.08 4.20 9.39
CA TRP A 32 -16.12 3.17 9.80
C TRP A 32 -14.84 3.33 8.98
N ILE A 33 -13.71 2.87 9.53
CA ILE A 33 -12.40 2.89 8.88
C ILE A 33 -11.66 1.59 9.22
N HIS A 34 -11.12 0.94 8.21
CA HIS A 34 -10.15 -0.16 8.34
C HIS A 34 -8.83 0.24 7.70
N GLY A 35 -7.72 -0.26 8.25
CA GLY A 35 -6.40 0.03 7.69
C GLY A 35 -5.37 -1.03 8.00
N VAL A 36 -4.47 -1.25 7.05
CA VAL A 36 -3.39 -2.24 7.14
C VAL A 36 -2.08 -1.67 6.59
N ARG A 37 -0.96 -2.30 6.97
CA ARG A 37 0.35 -1.99 6.39
C ARG A 37 0.73 -3.02 5.33
N LEU A 38 1.20 -2.52 4.20
CA LEU A 38 1.79 -3.30 3.13
C LEU A 38 3.26 -2.93 2.99
N PHE A 39 4.14 -3.92 3.12
CA PHE A 39 5.57 -3.77 2.89
C PHE A 39 5.98 -4.61 1.69
N CYS A 40 6.66 -4.01 0.72
CA CYS A 40 7.11 -4.71 -0.49
C CYS A 40 8.63 -4.63 -0.62
N PRO A 41 9.31 -5.70 -1.07
CA PRO A 41 8.75 -6.98 -1.52
C PRO A 41 8.54 -8.01 -0.40
N ASP A 42 9.02 -7.75 0.82
CA ASP A 42 9.11 -8.78 1.87
C ASP A 42 7.77 -9.19 2.51
N THR A 43 6.67 -8.47 2.24
CA THR A 43 5.29 -8.78 2.68
C THR A 43 5.09 -9.00 4.19
N ARG A 44 6.02 -8.56 5.04
CA ARG A 44 5.99 -8.74 6.51
C ARG A 44 4.88 -7.96 7.24
N GLY A 45 3.90 -7.42 6.52
CA GLY A 45 2.80 -6.60 7.05
C GLY A 45 1.54 -7.40 7.39
N THR A 46 0.50 -6.69 7.84
CA THR A 46 -0.81 -7.27 8.19
C THR A 46 -1.73 -7.46 7.00
N HIS A 47 -1.25 -7.19 5.78
CA HIS A 47 -2.05 -7.27 4.57
C HIS A 47 -2.34 -8.74 4.18
N PRO A 48 -3.60 -9.19 4.19
CA PRO A 48 -3.96 -10.61 3.98
C PRO A 48 -3.54 -11.14 2.60
N HIS A 49 -3.48 -10.27 1.59
CA HIS A 49 -3.01 -10.60 0.24
C HIS A 49 -1.68 -9.94 -0.14
N GLY A 50 -0.77 -9.76 0.83
CA GLY A 50 0.44 -8.94 0.67
C GLY A 50 1.27 -9.26 -0.60
N ALA A 51 1.50 -10.53 -0.91
CA ALA A 51 2.27 -10.93 -2.10
C ALA A 51 1.59 -10.51 -3.41
N ALA A 52 0.27 -10.73 -3.53
CA ALA A 52 -0.50 -10.34 -4.70
C ALA A 52 -0.61 -8.81 -4.83
N ALA A 53 -0.81 -8.11 -3.71
CA ALA A 53 -0.83 -6.64 -3.66
C ALA A 53 0.51 -6.03 -4.12
N CYS A 54 1.64 -6.58 -3.64
CA CYS A 54 2.97 -6.14 -4.07
C CYS A 54 3.22 -6.40 -5.56
N ALA A 55 2.71 -7.51 -6.11
CA ALA A 55 2.82 -7.82 -7.53
C ALA A 55 2.04 -6.80 -8.39
N GLU A 56 0.80 -6.48 -8.03
CA GLU A 56 -0.02 -5.46 -8.72
C GLU A 56 0.64 -4.07 -8.64
N LEU A 57 1.14 -3.66 -7.48
CA LEU A 57 1.90 -2.41 -7.35
C LEU A 57 3.20 -2.40 -8.18
N ALA A 58 3.88 -3.55 -8.30
CA ALA A 58 5.07 -3.67 -9.12
C ALA A 58 4.76 -3.49 -10.61
N LEU A 59 3.68 -4.10 -11.10
CA LEU A 59 3.20 -3.95 -12.49
C LEU A 59 2.76 -2.52 -12.77
N ALA A 60 2.11 -1.86 -11.82
CA ALA A 60 1.67 -0.47 -11.92
C ALA A 60 2.78 0.55 -11.63
N HIS A 61 4.02 0.11 -11.38
CA HIS A 61 5.13 0.97 -10.97
C HIS A 61 4.80 1.91 -9.79
N GLY A 62 4.00 1.42 -8.84
CA GLY A 62 3.54 2.15 -7.67
C GLY A 62 2.49 3.23 -7.94
N ASP A 63 1.95 3.33 -9.17
CA ASP A 63 0.84 4.22 -9.50
C ASP A 63 -0.50 3.53 -9.24
N LEU A 64 -1.20 3.98 -8.20
CA LEU A 64 -2.50 3.43 -7.78
C LEU A 64 -3.60 3.66 -8.84
N ASN A 65 -3.42 4.59 -9.79
CA ASN A 65 -4.36 4.79 -10.89
C ASN A 65 -4.13 3.82 -12.05
N ALA A 66 -2.99 3.15 -12.09
CA ALA A 66 -2.59 2.20 -13.12
C ALA A 66 -2.70 0.74 -12.65
N LEU A 67 -3.35 0.48 -11.50
CA LEU A 67 -3.66 -0.87 -11.05
C LEU A 67 -4.51 -1.56 -12.11
N ARG A 68 -4.17 -2.81 -12.42
CA ARG A 68 -4.93 -3.63 -13.36
C ARG A 68 -6.27 -4.07 -12.76
N GLY A 69 -6.30 -4.21 -11.43
CA GLY A 69 -7.45 -4.68 -10.70
C GLY A 69 -7.76 -6.16 -10.97
N ASP A 70 -8.98 -6.54 -10.64
CA ASP A 70 -9.52 -7.89 -10.84
C ASP A 70 -10.94 -7.75 -11.41
N PRO A 71 -11.11 -7.39 -12.69
CA PRO A 71 -12.42 -6.97 -13.23
C PRO A 71 -13.48 -8.06 -13.15
N HIS A 72 -14.61 -7.74 -12.50
CA HIS A 72 -15.78 -8.62 -12.38
C HIS A 72 -17.08 -7.80 -12.34
N ILE A 73 -18.22 -8.49 -12.43
CA ILE A 73 -19.54 -7.86 -12.45
C ILE A 73 -19.96 -7.44 -11.04
N CYS A 74 -20.38 -6.19 -10.90
CA CYS A 74 -20.88 -5.63 -9.65
C CYS A 74 -22.36 -5.24 -9.74
N THR A 75 -23.01 -5.25 -8.57
CA THR A 75 -24.31 -4.61 -8.36
C THR A 75 -24.23 -3.11 -8.60
N ARG A 76 -25.39 -2.49 -8.80
CA ARG A 76 -25.53 -1.03 -8.95
C ARG A 76 -25.97 -0.33 -7.66
N GLU A 77 -25.86 -0.99 -6.50
CA GLU A 77 -26.18 -0.29 -5.25
C GLU A 77 -25.13 0.80 -5.00
N TYR A 78 -25.58 1.88 -4.36
CA TYR A 78 -24.73 3.00 -4.00
C TYR A 78 -24.53 3.02 -2.49
N ASP A 79 -23.39 2.48 -2.07
CA ASP A 79 -22.91 2.45 -0.68
C ASP A 79 -21.40 2.80 -0.71
N PRO A 80 -21.07 4.10 -0.84
CA PRO A 80 -19.75 4.50 -1.28
C PRO A 80 -18.66 4.20 -0.25
N VAL A 81 -17.51 3.76 -0.75
CA VAL A 81 -16.30 3.55 0.05
C VAL A 81 -15.17 4.42 -0.47
N THR A 82 -14.34 4.93 0.43
CA THR A 82 -13.14 5.70 0.08
C THR A 82 -11.91 4.91 0.47
N VAL A 83 -11.01 4.70 -0.49
CA VAL A 83 -9.72 4.06 -0.24
C VAL A 83 -8.61 5.09 -0.25
N ALA A 84 -7.58 4.88 0.57
CA ALA A 84 -6.38 5.72 0.56
C ALA A 84 -5.10 4.88 0.70
N ALA A 85 -4.05 5.33 0.03
CA ALA A 85 -2.70 4.81 0.17
C ALA A 85 -1.76 5.96 0.52
N SER A 86 -1.02 5.83 1.61
CA SER A 86 0.00 6.79 2.01
C SER A 86 1.30 6.11 2.44
N GLY A 87 2.44 6.74 2.17
CA GLY A 87 3.74 6.22 2.59
C GLY A 87 4.79 6.32 1.49
N ARG A 88 5.63 5.30 1.36
CA ARG A 88 6.71 5.23 0.36
C ARG A 88 6.67 3.92 -0.40
N TRP A 89 6.88 3.99 -1.71
CA TRP A 89 7.08 2.84 -2.56
C TRP A 89 8.36 3.04 -3.37
N ARG A 90 9.38 2.19 -3.15
CA ARG A 90 10.68 2.26 -3.83
C ARG A 90 11.28 3.67 -3.80
N GLY A 91 11.26 4.30 -2.62
CA GLY A 91 11.76 5.66 -2.42
C GLY A 91 10.85 6.80 -2.91
N ARG A 92 9.73 6.51 -3.57
CA ARG A 92 8.75 7.51 -4.01
C ARG A 92 7.65 7.70 -2.96
N THR A 93 7.38 8.95 -2.59
CA THR A 93 6.23 9.27 -1.73
C THR A 93 4.93 8.96 -2.47
N VAL A 94 4.04 8.23 -1.81
CA VAL A 94 2.69 7.95 -2.26
C VAL A 94 1.72 8.69 -1.34
N THR A 95 0.85 9.50 -1.94
CA THR A 95 -0.32 10.10 -1.30
C THR A 95 -1.44 10.01 -2.31
N TRP A 96 -2.37 9.09 -2.08
CA TRP A 96 -3.43 8.80 -3.04
C TRP A 96 -4.71 8.43 -2.30
N HIS A 97 -5.84 8.85 -2.84
CA HIS A 97 -7.15 8.38 -2.39
C HIS A 97 -8.13 8.38 -3.56
N ARG A 98 -9.17 7.54 -3.46
CA ARG A 98 -10.24 7.46 -4.46
C ARG A 98 -11.52 6.95 -3.80
N GLN A 99 -12.65 7.53 -4.18
CA GLN A 99 -13.96 7.02 -3.80
C GLN A 99 -14.51 6.12 -4.91
N PHE A 100 -15.18 5.05 -4.50
CA PHE A 100 -15.88 4.11 -5.36
C PHE A 100 -17.38 4.06 -5.01
N PRO A 101 -18.27 3.82 -5.98
CA PRO A 101 -19.71 3.73 -5.75
C PRO A 101 -20.13 2.67 -4.73
N ASN A 102 -19.38 1.56 -4.66
CA ASN A 102 -19.56 0.49 -3.68
C ASN A 102 -18.28 -0.35 -3.53
N ALA A 103 -18.24 -1.20 -2.52
CA ALA A 103 -17.11 -2.08 -2.21
C ALA A 103 -16.75 -3.04 -3.36
N CYS A 104 -17.75 -3.54 -4.11
CA CYS A 104 -17.50 -4.41 -5.26
C CYS A 104 -16.71 -3.68 -6.36
N THR A 105 -17.12 -2.45 -6.71
CA THR A 105 -16.42 -1.66 -7.75
C THR A 105 -15.01 -1.25 -7.31
N MET A 106 -14.79 -1.04 -6.00
CA MET A 106 -13.47 -0.84 -5.42
C MET A 106 -12.59 -2.09 -5.59
N ASP A 107 -13.12 -3.26 -5.23
CA ASP A 107 -12.43 -4.53 -5.35
C ASP A 107 -12.11 -4.87 -6.80
N ALA A 108 -13.07 -4.68 -7.72
CA ALA A 108 -12.86 -4.91 -9.15
C ALA A 108 -11.76 -4.03 -9.75
N ALA A 109 -11.68 -2.76 -9.32
CA ALA A 109 -10.73 -1.79 -9.86
C ALA A 109 -9.33 -1.89 -9.24
N THR A 110 -9.23 -2.32 -7.98
CA THR A 110 -7.96 -2.31 -7.22
C THR A 110 -7.42 -3.69 -6.88
N GLY A 111 -8.26 -4.72 -7.02
CA GLY A 111 -7.93 -6.12 -6.80
C GLY A 111 -7.30 -6.35 -5.41
N PRO A 112 -6.21 -7.12 -5.33
CA PRO A 112 -5.62 -7.52 -4.06
C PRO A 112 -5.05 -6.34 -3.24
N VAL A 113 -4.92 -5.13 -3.78
CA VAL A 113 -4.32 -3.99 -3.05
C VAL A 113 -5.22 -3.46 -1.93
N PHE A 114 -6.55 -3.47 -2.09
CA PHE A 114 -7.49 -3.00 -1.06
C PHE A 114 -8.44 -4.06 -0.54
N ARG A 115 -8.14 -5.34 -0.80
CA ARG A 115 -8.91 -6.49 -0.33
C ARG A 115 -8.44 -6.89 1.08
N PHE A 116 -8.91 -6.20 2.11
CA PHE A 116 -8.60 -6.46 3.53
C PHE A 116 -9.70 -5.98 4.48
#